data_AF-A0A8S9MPC9-F1
#
_entry.id   AF-A0A8S9MPC9-F1
#
_cell.length_a   1.000
_cell.length_b   1.000
_cell.length_c   1.000
_cell.angle_alpha   90.00
_cell.angle_beta   90.00
_cell.angle_gamma   90.00
#
_symmetry.space_group_name_H-M   'P 1'
#
loop_
_entity.id
_entity.type
_entity.pdbx_description
1 polymer ?
#
loop_
_entity_poly.entity_id
_entity_poly.type
_entity_poly.pdbx_seq_one_letter_code
_entity_poly.pdbx_strand_id
1 'polypeptide(L)'
;MSCIKRVDRSAYVAMAPEAPFIAAGTMAGAVDLSFSSSSNLEIFELDFNSEDHEMKLLGQSSSSERFTRLAWGSYGSGSQESPYGCIAGGLVDGNIGLWNPLTLIR
;
A
#
# COMPACT_ATOMS: atom_id res chain seq x y z
N MET A 1 -5.09 -24.12 -4.11
CA MET A 1 -4.00 -23.52 -4.90
C MET A 1 -3.19 -22.66 -3.95
N SER A 2 -1.87 -22.83 -3.89
CA SER A 2 -0.98 -21.95 -3.12
C SER A 2 -0.91 -20.58 -3.81
N CYS A 3 -0.98 -19.50 -3.04
CA CYS A 3 -0.72 -18.15 -3.55
C CYS A 3 0.76 -17.99 -3.90
N ILE A 4 1.08 -17.21 -4.93
CA ILE A 4 2.46 -16.98 -5.39
C ILE A 4 3.24 -16.13 -4.38
N LYS A 5 2.60 -15.06 -3.89
CA LYS A 5 3.08 -14.17 -2.83
C LYS A 5 1.93 -13.86 -1.87
N ARG A 6 2.26 -13.59 -0.61
CA ARG A 6 1.29 -13.29 0.46
C ARG A 6 1.85 -12.23 1.40
N VAL A 7 0.93 -11.43 1.94
CA VAL A 7 1.12 -10.66 3.15
C VAL A 7 -0.11 -10.80 4.03
N ASP A 8 0.08 -10.97 5.33
CA ASP A 8 -1.01 -11.03 6.29
C ASP A 8 -1.45 -9.62 6.70
N ARG A 9 -2.29 -9.00 5.87
CA ARG A 9 -2.91 -7.70 6.12
C ARG A 9 -4.40 -7.74 5.79
N SER A 10 -5.21 -7.18 6.69
CA SER A 10 -6.58 -6.81 6.36
C SER A 10 -6.54 -5.42 5.71
N ALA A 11 -6.47 -5.39 4.37
CA ALA A 11 -6.17 -4.17 3.64
C ALA A 11 -6.94 -4.04 2.32
N TYR A 12 -7.15 -2.79 1.90
CA TYR A 12 -7.39 -2.46 0.49
C TYR A 12 -6.05 -2.40 -0.24
N VAL A 13 -6.03 -2.88 -1.48
CA VAL A 13 -4.80 -3.00 -2.27
C VAL A 13 -4.86 -2.18 -3.55
N ALA A 14 -3.70 -1.69 -3.97
CA ALA A 14 -3.51 -1.06 -5.26
C ALA A 14 -2.12 -1.41 -5.81
N MET A 15 -2.03 -1.77 -7.08
CA MET A 15 -0.75 -2.11 -7.73
C MET A 15 -0.17 -0.88 -8.43
N ALA A 16 1.14 -0.68 -8.32
CA ALA A 16 1.82 0.38 -9.05
C ALA A 16 1.69 0.14 -10.57
N PRO A 17 1.37 1.17 -11.37
CA PRO A 17 1.19 1.00 -12.81
C PRO A 17 2.47 0.60 -13.57
N GLU A 18 3.63 1.11 -13.12
CA GLU A 18 4.91 0.99 -13.85
C GLU A 18 6.06 0.48 -12.98
N ALA A 19 5.77 -0.05 -11.78
CA ALA A 19 6.79 -0.55 -10.86
C ALA A 19 6.34 -1.86 -10.19
N PRO A 20 7.28 -2.73 -9.76
CA PRO A 20 6.96 -3.98 -9.10
C PRO A 20 6.58 -3.75 -7.62
N PHE A 21 5.60 -2.88 -7.37
CA PHE A 21 5.17 -2.52 -6.01
C PHE A 21 3.67 -2.69 -5.86
N ILE A 22 3.26 -3.03 -4.63
CA ILE A 22 1.86 -3.03 -4.22
C ILE A 22 1.70 -2.21 -2.95
N ALA A 23 0.65 -1.40 -2.90
CA ALA A 23 0.27 -0.66 -1.72
C ALA A 23 -0.85 -1.40 -0.99
N ALA A 24 -0.80 -1.39 0.34
CA ALA A 24 -1.84 -1.93 1.21
C ALA A 24 -2.23 -0.87 2.25
N GLY A 25 -3.49 -0.45 2.23
CA GLY A 25 -4.05 0.47 3.21
C GLY A 25 -4.91 -0.28 4.21
N THR A 26 -4.69 -0.08 5.52
CA THR A 26 -5.44 -0.77 6.58
C THR A 26 -6.95 -0.63 6.39
N MET A 27 -7.65 -1.76 6.26
CA MET A 27 -9.07 -1.81 5.95
C MET A 27 -9.93 -1.33 7.14
N ALA A 28 -10.94 -0.51 6.86
CA ALA A 28 -11.99 -0.17 7.80
C ALA A 28 -12.66 -1.43 8.39
N GLY A 29 -12.91 -1.45 9.71
CA GLY A 29 -13.50 -2.60 10.39
C GLY A 29 -12.56 -3.81 10.59
N ALA A 30 -11.30 -3.76 10.14
CA ALA A 30 -10.32 -4.79 10.48
C ALA A 30 -10.02 -4.82 11.99
N VAL A 31 -10.17 -5.98 12.62
CA VAL A 31 -9.64 -6.22 13.97
C VAL A 31 -8.44 -7.12 13.77
N ASP A 32 -7.24 -6.57 13.85
CA ASP A 32 -6.05 -7.42 13.85
C ASP A 32 -5.94 -8.16 15.19
N LEU A 33 -5.17 -9.26 15.22
CA LEU A 33 -4.99 -10.09 16.42
C LEU A 33 -4.36 -9.32 17.60
N SER A 34 -3.77 -8.15 17.34
CA SER A 34 -3.20 -7.25 18.34
C SER A 34 -4.18 -6.19 18.85
N PHE A 35 -5.44 -6.18 18.39
CA PHE A 35 -6.42 -5.14 18.69
C PHE A 35 -5.91 -3.71 18.40
N SER A 36 -5.05 -3.56 17.40
CA SER A 36 -4.50 -2.26 17.04
C SER A 36 -5.57 -1.35 16.43
N SER A 37 -5.61 -0.11 16.91
CA SER A 37 -6.36 0.97 16.28
C SER A 37 -5.53 1.71 15.20
N SER A 38 -4.28 1.31 14.98
CA SER A 38 -3.42 1.97 13.99
C SER A 38 -3.96 1.79 12.56
N SER A 39 -3.85 2.85 11.77
CA SER A 39 -4.10 2.82 10.33
C SER A 39 -2.80 3.17 9.61
N ASN A 40 -2.40 2.35 8.66
CA ASN A 40 -1.18 2.56 7.89
C ASN A 40 -1.43 2.35 6.40
N LEU A 41 -0.66 3.09 5.61
CA LEU A 41 -0.37 2.78 4.21
C LEU A 41 0.99 2.10 4.17
N GLU A 42 1.05 0.86 3.72
CA GLU A 42 2.26 0.06 3.56
C GLU A 42 2.55 -0.15 2.07
N ILE A 43 3.81 -0.21 1.68
CA ILE A 43 4.26 -0.55 0.32
C ILE A 43 5.13 -1.80 0.38
N PHE A 44 4.80 -2.78 -0.45
CA PHE A 44 5.51 -4.05 -0.55
C PHE A 44 6.10 -4.25 -1.95
N GLU A 45 7.21 -4.98 -1.99
CA GLU A 45 7.86 -5.42 -3.22
C GLU A 45 7.17 -6.65 -3.82
N LEU A 46 6.92 -6.61 -5.13
CA LEU A 46 6.48 -7.73 -5.95
C LEU A 46 7.67 -8.35 -6.68
N ASP A 47 8.53 -9.05 -5.95
CA ASP A 47 9.64 -9.80 -6.54
C ASP A 47 9.24 -11.26 -6.81
N PHE A 48 8.97 -11.60 -8.07
CA PHE A 48 8.68 -12.98 -8.48
C PHE A 48 9.93 -13.82 -8.76
N ASN A 49 11.13 -13.25 -8.68
CA ASN A 49 12.37 -14.00 -8.84
C ASN A 49 12.80 -14.67 -7.53
N SER A 50 12.40 -14.14 -6.38
CA SER A 50 12.56 -14.81 -5.09
C SER A 50 11.52 -15.93 -4.90
N GLU A 51 11.97 -17.07 -4.36
CA GLU A 51 11.11 -18.19 -3.94
C GLU A 51 10.34 -17.90 -2.62
N ASP A 52 10.67 -16.80 -1.92
CA ASP A 52 10.03 -16.44 -0.67
C ASP A 52 8.56 -16.07 -0.89
N HIS A 53 7.64 -16.69 -0.14
CA HIS A 53 6.21 -16.37 -0.26
C HIS A 53 5.83 -15.05 0.43
N GLU A 54 6.57 -14.66 1.47
CA GLU A 54 6.35 -13.41 2.21
C GLU A 54 6.82 -12.21 1.38
N MET A 55 5.98 -11.19 1.27
CA MET A 55 6.34 -9.96 0.58
C MET A 55 7.15 -9.02 1.46
N LYS A 56 8.22 -8.44 0.92
CA LYS A 56 9.08 -7.50 1.64
C LYS A 56 8.41 -6.14 1.78
N LEU A 57 8.30 -5.64 3.02
CA LEU A 57 7.88 -4.27 3.30
C LEU A 57 8.99 -3.29 2.91
N LEU A 58 8.69 -2.38 1.99
CA LEU A 58 9.62 -1.34 1.51
C LEU A 58 9.45 -0.02 2.25
N GLY A 59 8.26 0.22 2.81
CA GLY A 59 7.95 1.49 3.46
C GLY A 59 6.54 1.54 4.01
N GLN A 60 6.32 2.47 4.95
CA GLN A 60 4.99 2.72 5.49
C GLN A 60 4.81 4.17 5.93
N SER A 61 3.56 4.59 6.04
CA SER A 61 3.15 5.86 6.66
C SER A 61 1.86 5.65 7.45
N SER A 62 1.80 6.25 8.64
CA SER A 62 0.57 6.32 9.41
C SER A 62 -0.48 7.16 8.67
N SER A 63 -1.70 6.64 8.63
CA SER A 63 -2.88 7.37 8.19
C SER A 63 -3.66 7.83 9.41
N SER A 64 -4.34 8.97 9.30
CA SER A 64 -5.25 9.46 10.35
C SER A 64 -6.38 8.47 10.59
N GLU A 65 -6.86 7.85 9.52
CA GLU A 65 -8.06 7.02 9.49
C GLU A 65 -7.87 5.78 8.64
N ARG A 66 -8.76 4.80 8.82
CA ARG A 66 -8.76 3.55 8.05
C ARG A 66 -9.24 3.77 6.62
N PHE A 67 -8.75 2.94 5.72
CA PHE A 67 -9.06 3.01 4.29
C PHE A 67 -10.38 2.31 3.99
N THR A 68 -11.15 2.90 3.07
CA THR A 68 -12.33 2.30 2.44
C THR A 68 -12.09 2.01 0.96
N ARG A 69 -11.05 2.61 0.38
CA ARG A 69 -10.61 2.40 -1.01
C ARG A 69 -9.15 2.79 -1.15
N LEU A 70 -8.45 2.13 -2.07
CA LEU A 70 -7.09 2.48 -2.47
C LEU A 70 -6.95 2.39 -3.99
N ALA A 71 -6.20 3.32 -4.57
CA ALA A 71 -5.85 3.33 -5.98
C ALA A 71 -4.42 3.86 -6.15
N TRP A 72 -3.72 3.37 -7.16
CA TRP A 72 -2.37 3.82 -7.50
C TRP A 72 -2.39 4.24 -8.97
N GLY A 73 -2.22 5.54 -9.21
CA GLY A 73 -2.24 6.14 -10.54
C GLY A 73 -0.83 6.47 -11.02
N SER A 74 -0.67 6.55 -12.34
CA SER A 74 0.59 6.90 -13.00
C SER A 74 0.83 8.41 -13.08
N TYR A 75 0.06 9.22 -12.35
CA TYR A 75 0.21 10.68 -12.37
C TYR A 75 1.61 11.08 -11.89
N GLY A 76 2.37 11.75 -12.76
CA GLY A 76 3.76 12.13 -12.50
C GLY A 76 4.77 10.99 -12.67
N SER A 77 4.35 9.78 -13.05
CA SER A 77 5.25 8.65 -13.30
C SER A 77 6.28 8.99 -14.38
N GLY A 78 7.52 8.55 -14.18
CA GLY A 78 8.66 8.90 -15.03
C GLY A 78 9.28 10.28 -14.75
N SER A 79 8.67 11.12 -13.90
CA SER A 79 9.32 12.34 -13.39
C SER A 79 10.27 12.04 -12.23
N GLN A 80 11.22 12.94 -11.95
CA GLN A 80 12.09 12.80 -10.78
C GLN A 80 11.35 12.96 -9.45
N GLU A 81 10.24 13.70 -9.44
CA GLU A 81 9.48 14.01 -8.23
C GLU A 81 8.51 12.90 -7.84
N SER A 82 8.01 12.13 -8.81
CA SER A 82 7.02 11.06 -8.57
C SER A 82 7.25 9.89 -9.54
N PRO A 83 8.45 9.28 -9.58
CA PRO A 83 8.79 8.25 -10.56
C PRO A 83 7.81 7.07 -10.54
N TYR A 84 7.28 6.75 -9.36
CA TYR A 84 6.32 5.68 -9.14
C TYR A 84 4.85 6.12 -9.16
N GLY A 85 4.55 7.33 -9.64
CA GLY A 85 3.19 7.87 -9.66
C GLY A 85 2.70 8.34 -8.29
N CYS A 86 1.39 8.20 -8.04
CA CYS A 86 0.73 8.67 -6.81
C CYS A 86 -0.30 7.65 -6.30
N ILE A 87 -0.36 7.48 -4.98
CA ILE A 87 -1.38 6.65 -4.32
C ILE A 87 -2.48 7.56 -3.77
N ALA A 88 -3.73 7.22 -4.06
CA ALA A 88 -4.92 7.87 -3.52
C ALA A 88 -5.73 6.90 -2.68
N GLY A 89 -6.18 7.34 -1.52
CA GLY A 89 -6.96 6.54 -0.58
C GLY A 89 -8.16 7.29 -0.05
N GLY A 90 -9.33 6.65 -0.09
CA GLY A 90 -10.53 7.14 0.60
C GLY A 90 -10.52 6.65 2.04
N LEU A 91 -10.79 7.55 2.98
CA LEU A 91 -10.75 7.28 4.41
C LEU A 91 -12.17 7.21 5.01
N VAL A 92 -12.30 6.59 6.19
CA VAL A 92 -13.61 6.40 6.86
C VAL A 92 -14.26 7.71 7.35
N ASP A 93 -13.46 8.75 7.60
CA ASP A 93 -13.94 10.08 7.98
C ASP A 93 -14.46 10.90 6.77
N GLY A 94 -14.38 10.34 5.56
CA GLY A 94 -14.77 10.98 4.32
C GLY A 94 -13.66 11.79 3.64
N ASN A 95 -12.47 11.88 4.24
CA ASN A 95 -11.33 12.55 3.62
C ASN A 95 -10.63 11.67 2.57
N ILE A 96 -9.88 12.32 1.69
CA ILE A 96 -9.01 11.67 0.70
C ILE A 96 -7.56 11.99 1.08
N GLY A 97 -6.75 10.95 1.21
CA GLY A 97 -5.30 11.08 1.32
C GLY A 97 -4.62 10.85 -0.02
N LEU A 98 -3.53 11.58 -0.24
CA LEU A 98 -2.61 11.39 -1.37
C LEU A 98 -1.21 11.16 -0.83
N TRP A 99 -0.53 10.15 -1.36
CA TRP A 99 0.83 9.80 -0.97
C TRP A 99 1.73 9.69 -2.18
N ASN A 100 2.94 10.22 -2.05
CA ASN A 100 4.02 9.99 -3.00
C ASN A 100 4.79 8.72 -2.58
N PRO A 101 4.77 7.63 -3.37
CA PRO A 101 5.48 6.39 -3.02
C PRO A 101 6.98 6.60 -2.87
N LEU A 102 7.57 7.54 -3.61
CA LEU A 102 9.00 7.85 -3.52
C LEU A 102 9.43 8.26 -2.11
N THR A 103 8.56 8.94 -1.36
CA THR A 103 8.89 9.39 0.01
C THR A 103 8.72 8.30 1.06
N LEU A 104 8.10 7.18 0.68
CA LEU A 104 7.76 6.08 1.60
C LEU A 104 8.77 4.93 1.50
N ILE A 105 9.18 4.58 0.28
CA ILE A 105 10.12 3.49 -0.02
C ILE A 105 11.52 3.88 0.49
N ARG A 106 12.16 3.02 1.28
CA ARG A 106 13.51 3.23 1.83
C ARG A 106 14.50 2.15 1.39
#